data_AF-A0A1G0JRA8-F1
#
_entry.id   AF-A0A1G0JRA8-F1
#
_cell.length_a   1.000
_cell.length_b   1.000
_cell.length_c   1.000
_cell.angle_alpha   90.00
_cell.angle_beta   90.00
_cell.angle_gamma   90.00
#
_symmetry.space_group_name_H-M   'P 1'
#
loop_
_entity.id
_entity.type
_entity.pdbx_description
1 polymer ?
#
loop_
_entity_poly.entity_id
_entity_poly.type
_entity_poly.pdbx_seq_one_letter_code
_entity_poly.pdbx_strand_id
1 'polypeptide(L)'
;MRKKQTLPLRVVAAATDMDSTLLSKIELGQRLPTEIQTKAIAKFFKVPFEDLEAKRLAERFWMEHGDSTAAVKAALLIRESAAEYHTGNSAKKP
;
A
#
# COMPACT_ATOMS: atom_id res chain seq x y z
N MET A 1 10.15 -4.67 5.81
CA MET A 1 10.63 -3.68 6.80
C MET A 1 11.11 -4.39 8.07
N ARG A 2 10.28 -5.20 8.71
CA ARG A 2 10.60 -6.01 9.88
C ARG A 2 11.95 -6.75 9.84
N LYS A 3 12.20 -7.53 8.78
CA LYS A 3 13.45 -8.31 8.62
C LYS A 3 14.72 -7.44 8.63
N LYS A 4 14.64 -6.20 8.13
CA LYS A 4 15.78 -5.26 8.14
C LYS A 4 16.09 -4.72 9.53
N GLN A 5 15.11 -4.72 10.43
CA GLN A 5 15.24 -4.30 11.83
C GLN A 5 15.32 -5.50 12.79
N THR A 6 15.44 -6.72 12.26
CA THR A 6 15.51 -7.98 13.03
C THR A 6 14.35 -8.16 14.03
N LEU A 7 13.18 -7.60 13.71
CA LEU A 7 12.04 -7.63 14.61
C LEU A 7 11.28 -8.97 14.50
N PRO A 8 10.86 -9.58 15.62
CA PRO A 8 9.99 -10.75 15.58
C PRO A 8 8.61 -10.41 14.99
N LEU A 9 8.03 -11.33 14.21
CA LEU A 9 6.72 -11.13 13.57
C LEU A 9 5.62 -10.79 14.59
N ARG A 10 5.60 -11.53 15.71
CA ARG A 10 4.65 -11.31 16.82
C ARG A 10 4.69 -9.91 17.43
N VAL A 11 5.88 -9.28 17.48
CA VAL A 11 6.06 -7.95 18.08
C VAL A 11 5.41 -6.91 17.19
N VAL A 12 5.64 -6.99 15.88
CA VAL A 12 5.03 -6.09 14.92
C VAL A 12 3.52 -6.31 14.85
N ALA A 13 3.08 -7.58 14.83
CA ALA A 13 1.66 -7.94 14.80
C ALA A 13 0.90 -7.31 15.98
N ALA A 14 1.40 -7.52 17.22
CA ALA A 14 0.81 -6.92 18.41
C ALA A 14 0.81 -5.39 18.38
N ALA A 15 1.92 -4.76 17.94
CA ALA A 15 2.03 -3.30 17.90
C ALA A 15 1.17 -2.64 16.80
N THR A 16 0.69 -3.41 15.84
CA THR A 16 -0.15 -2.95 14.74
C THR A 16 -1.58 -3.48 14.81
N ASP A 17 -1.96 -4.06 15.95
CA ASP A 17 -3.28 -4.65 16.22
C ASP A 17 -3.72 -5.66 15.15
N MET A 18 -2.79 -6.55 14.78
CA MET A 18 -3.00 -7.64 13.84
C MET A 18 -2.55 -8.96 14.44
N ASP A 19 -3.13 -10.06 14.00
CA ASP A 19 -2.57 -11.38 14.29
C ASP A 19 -1.34 -11.64 13.41
N SER A 20 -0.47 -12.55 13.87
CA SER A 20 0.79 -12.84 13.18
C SER A 20 0.59 -13.51 11.81
N THR A 21 -0.50 -14.27 11.63
CA THR A 21 -0.82 -14.93 10.36
C THR A 21 -1.24 -13.91 9.32
N LEU A 22 -2.12 -12.98 9.69
CA LEU A 22 -2.52 -11.86 8.85
C LEU A 22 -1.30 -11.02 8.44
N LEU A 23 -0.47 -10.62 9.41
CA LEU A 23 0.74 -9.85 9.11
C LEU A 23 1.70 -10.63 8.19
N SER A 24 1.85 -11.94 8.38
CA SER A 24 2.67 -12.78 7.49
C SER A 24 2.15 -12.77 6.06
N LYS A 25 0.83 -12.91 5.86
CA LYS A 25 0.22 -12.88 4.52
C LYS A 25 0.39 -11.52 3.85
N ILE A 26 0.32 -10.44 4.63
CA ILE A 26 0.62 -9.08 4.16
C ILE A 26 2.10 -8.97 3.75
N GLU A 27 3.05 -9.44 4.57
CA GLU A 27 4.48 -9.41 4.23
C GLU A 27 4.83 -10.23 2.97
N LEU A 28 4.01 -11.23 2.63
CA LEU A 28 4.18 -12.09 1.46
C LEU A 28 3.40 -11.61 0.23
N GLY A 29 2.67 -10.49 0.31
CA GLY A 29 1.82 -10.00 -0.78
C GLY A 29 0.58 -10.87 -1.05
N GLN A 30 0.30 -11.85 -0.19
CA GLN A 30 -0.86 -12.74 -0.34
C GLN A 30 -2.17 -12.10 0.12
N ARG A 31 -2.08 -11.01 0.88
CA ARG A 31 -3.24 -10.26 1.36
C ARG A 31 -2.93 -8.78 1.39
N LEU A 32 -3.83 -7.98 0.82
CA LEU A 32 -3.73 -6.53 0.88
C LEU A 32 -4.20 -6.05 2.26
N PRO A 33 -3.42 -5.20 2.97
CA PRO A 33 -3.88 -4.57 4.20
C PRO A 33 -5.00 -3.57 3.92
N THR A 34 -5.86 -3.37 4.92
CA THR A 34 -6.81 -2.24 4.94
C THR A 34 -6.04 -0.92 5.12
N GLU A 35 -6.68 0.21 4.80
CA GLU A 35 -6.06 1.53 5.03
C GLU A 35 -5.68 1.75 6.51
N ILE A 36 -6.53 1.31 7.45
CA ILE A 36 -6.26 1.40 8.89
C ILE A 36 -5.01 0.59 9.26
N GLN A 37 -4.89 -0.63 8.75
CA GLN A 37 -3.71 -1.48 8.97
C GLN A 37 -2.46 -0.87 8.33
N THR A 38 -2.58 -0.29 7.14
CA THR A 38 -1.48 0.43 6.48
C THR A 38 -1.02 1.62 7.31
N LYS A 39 -1.94 2.42 7.87
CA LYS A 39 -1.61 3.50 8.81
C LYS A 39 -0.88 2.97 10.04
N ALA A 40 -1.35 1.86 10.61
CA ALA A 40 -0.70 1.23 11.77
C ALA A 40 0.73 0.76 11.45
N ILE A 41 0.94 0.10 10.31
CA ILE A 41 2.26 -0.35 9.83
C ILE A 41 3.17 0.86 9.59
N ALA A 42 2.68 1.91 8.92
CA ALA A 42 3.44 3.13 8.63
C ALA A 42 3.91 3.81 9.92
N LYS A 43 2.99 3.97 10.89
CA LYS A 43 3.28 4.51 12.22
C LYS A 43 4.33 3.68 12.96
N PHE A 44 4.18 2.36 12.97
CA PHE A 44 5.12 1.46 13.64
C PHE A 44 6.54 1.57 13.09
N PHE A 45 6.69 1.56 11.76
CA PHE A 45 7.98 1.66 11.10
C PHE A 45 8.49 3.09 10.93
N LYS A 46 7.72 4.09 11.36
CA LYS A 46 8.04 5.53 11.22
C LYS A 46 8.34 5.92 9.78
N VAL A 47 7.53 5.42 8.85
CA VAL A 47 7.59 5.79 7.43
C VAL A 47 6.38 6.67 7.07
N PRO A 48 6.50 7.56 6.06
CA PRO A 48 5.36 8.32 5.58
C PRO A 48 4.20 7.41 5.19
N PHE A 49 2.99 7.79 5.60
CA PHE A 49 1.79 7.00 5.27
C PHE A 49 1.54 7.02 3.76
N GLU A 50 1.76 8.16 3.11
CA GLU A 50 1.56 8.34 1.68
C GLU A 50 2.40 7.36 0.86
N ASP A 51 3.64 7.11 1.26
CA ASP A 51 4.54 6.16 0.59
C ASP A 51 4.04 4.72 0.68
N LEU A 52 3.49 4.34 1.84
CA LEU A 52 3.00 2.99 2.07
C LEU A 52 1.63 2.79 1.43
N GLU A 53 0.79 3.83 1.45
CA GLU A 53 -0.50 3.84 0.79
C GLU A 53 -0.34 3.77 -0.74
N ALA A 54 0.59 4.52 -1.32
CA ALA A 54 0.91 4.42 -2.75
C ALA A 54 1.28 2.98 -3.15
N LYS A 55 2.10 2.30 -2.35
CA LYS A 55 2.44 0.88 -2.56
C LYS A 55 1.23 -0.02 -2.45
N ARG A 56 0.37 0.20 -1.45
CA ARG A 56 -0.89 -0.55 -1.28
C ARG A 56 -1.82 -0.38 -2.47
N LEU A 57 -1.94 0.83 -3.00
CA LEU A 57 -2.78 1.12 -4.18
C LEU A 57 -2.23 0.42 -5.43
N ALA A 58 -0.91 0.47 -5.64
CA ALA A 58 -0.27 -0.23 -6.75
C ALA A 58 -0.43 -1.75 -6.64
N GLU A 59 -0.23 -2.31 -5.44
CA GLU A 59 -0.45 -3.75 -5.20
C GLU A 59 -1.89 -4.14 -5.47
N ARG A 60 -2.86 -3.35 -4.98
CA ARG A 60 -4.29 -3.58 -5.23
C ARG A 60 -4.59 -3.64 -6.73
N PHE A 61 -4.08 -2.69 -7.50
CA PHE A 61 -4.26 -2.66 -8.95
C PHE A 61 -3.77 -3.96 -9.60
N TRP A 62 -2.60 -4.45 -9.22
CA TRP A 62 -2.07 -5.70 -9.78
C TRP A 62 -2.82 -6.94 -9.28
N MET A 63 -3.26 -6.97 -8.03
CA MET A 63 -4.10 -8.07 -7.52
C MET A 63 -5.45 -8.14 -8.25
N GLU A 64 -6.04 -7.01 -8.59
CA GLU A 64 -7.35 -6.93 -9.26
C GLU A 64 -7.28 -7.09 -10.77
N HIS A 65 -6.16 -6.72 -11.40
CA HIS A 65 -6.07 -6.61 -12.85
C HIS A 65 -4.87 -7.32 -13.48
N GLY A 66 -3.97 -7.92 -12.70
CA GLY A 66 -2.68 -8.44 -13.19
C GLY A 66 -2.76 -9.50 -14.28
N ASP A 67 -3.85 -10.26 -14.33
CA ASP A 67 -4.08 -11.27 -15.37
C ASP A 67 -4.52 -10.67 -16.72
N SER A 68 -4.88 -9.37 -16.75
CA SER A 68 -5.29 -8.66 -17.96
C SER A 68 -4.09 -8.12 -18.71
N THR A 69 -4.02 -8.43 -20.01
CA THR A 69 -3.05 -7.81 -20.93
C THR A 69 -3.22 -6.28 -21.02
N ALA A 70 -4.39 -5.75 -20.64
CA ALA A 70 -4.64 -4.33 -20.58
C ALA A 70 -4.07 -3.65 -19.33
N ALA A 71 -3.77 -4.38 -18.24
CA ALA A 71 -3.30 -3.79 -16.99
C ALA A 71 -1.97 -3.03 -17.15
N VAL A 72 -1.05 -3.58 -17.94
CA VAL A 72 0.21 -2.90 -18.28
C VAL A 72 -0.05 -1.60 -19.04
N LYS A 73 -0.94 -1.63 -20.04
CA LYS A 73 -1.31 -0.43 -20.80
C LYS A 73 -1.98 0.61 -19.90
N ALA A 74 -2.88 0.20 -19.01
CA ALA A 74 -3.52 1.09 -18.05
C ALA A 74 -2.52 1.75 -17.09
N ALA A 75 -1.55 0.99 -16.57
CA ALA A 75 -0.49 1.55 -15.72
C ALA A 75 0.35 2.61 -16.45
N LEU A 76 0.65 2.40 -17.74
CA LEU A 76 1.35 3.38 -18.58
C LEU A 76 0.54 4.66 -18.79
N LEU A 77 -0.76 4.54 -19.07
CA LEU A 77 -1.67 5.68 -19.21
C LEU A 77 -1.79 6.51 -17.92
N ILE A 78 -1.87 5.84 -16.77
CA ILE A 78 -1.88 6.51 -15.45
C ILE A 78 -0.60 7.32 -15.25
N ARG A 79 0.56 6.75 -15.61
CA ARG A 79 1.85 7.45 -15.50
C ARG A 79 1.93 8.68 -16.39
N GLU A 80 1.46 8.58 -17.63
CA GLU A 80 1.46 9.68 -18.60
C GLU A 80 0.58 10.85 -18.15
N SER A 81 -0.60 10.54 -17.59
CA SER A 81 -1.55 11.54 -17.11
C SER A 81 -1.33 12.01 -15.67
N ALA A 82 -0.36 11.45 -14.94
CA ALA A 82 -0.16 11.73 -13.51
C ALA A 82 0.00 13.23 -13.20
N ALA A 83 0.71 13.99 -14.07
CA ALA A 83 0.91 15.42 -13.90
C ALA A 83 -0.39 16.24 -13.99
N GLU A 84 -1.36 15.79 -14.80
CA GLU A 84 -2.63 16.49 -15.02
C GLU A 84 -3.53 16.39 -13.79
N TYR A 85 -3.62 15.20 -13.19
CA TYR A 85 -4.45 14.95 -12.01
C TYR A 85 -3.92 15.61 -10.72
N HIS A 86 -2.63 15.91 -10.62
CA HIS A 86 -2.07 16.64 -9.49
C HIS A 86 -2.52 18.12 -9.41
N THR A 87 -3.05 18.69 -10.50
CA THR A 87 -3.47 20.10 -10.56
C THR A 87 -4.99 20.31 -10.45
N GLY A 88 -5.80 19.24 -10.52
CA GLY A 88 -7.25 19.33 -10.61
C GLY A 88 -8.02 19.40 -9.28
N ASN A 89 -7.38 19.13 -8.13
CA ASN A 89 -8.11 18.98 -6.86
C ASN A 89 -8.02 20.18 -5.90
N SER A 90 -7.37 21.28 -6.31
CA SER A 90 -7.39 22.57 -5.59
C SER A 90 -8.49 23.51 -6.09
N ALA A 91 -9.21 23.17 -7.16
CA ALA A 91 -10.27 23.98 -7.73
C ALA A 91 -11.67 23.33 -7.59
N LYS A 92 -12.09 23.05 -6.34
CA LYS A 92 -13.53 22.97 -6.02
C LYS A 92 -13.82 23.16 -4.52
N LYS A 93 -13.95 24.41 -4.12
CA LYS A 93 -14.84 24.89 -3.05
C LYS A 93 -14.96 26.42 -3.11
N PRO A 94 -16.12 27.04 -2.84
CA PRO A 94 -17.48 26.53 -2.71
C PRO A 94 -18.31 26.62 -4.01
#